data_AF-A0A348UKT5-F1
#
_entry.id   AF-A0A348UKT5-F1
#
_cell.length_a   1.000
_cell.length_b   1.000
_cell.length_c   1.000
_cell.angle_alpha   90.00
_cell.angle_beta   90.00
_cell.angle_gamma   90.00
#
_symmetry.space_group_name_H-M   'P 1'
#
loop_
_entity.id
_entity.type
_entity.pdbx_description
1 polymer ?
#
loop_
_entity_poly.entity_id
_entity_poly.type
_entity_poly.pdbx_seq_one_letter_code
_entity_poly.pdbx_strand_id
1 'polypeptide(L)' 'MKKTAEDYLGEAVTEAVITVPAYFDDSQRQATKDAGRIAGLEVKRIINEPTAA' A
#
# COMPACT_ATOMS: atom_id res chain seq x y z
N MET A 1 4.33 -8.54 4.01
CA MET A 1 4.92 -7.66 2.97
C MET A 1 5.90 -6.66 3.55
N LYS A 2 5.51 -5.72 4.43
CA LYS A 2 6.46 -4.78 5.09
C LYS A 2 7.69 -5.49 5.68
N LYS A 3 7.46 -6.42 6.61
CA LYS A 3 8.53 -7.20 7.26
C LYS A 3 9.44 -7.93 6.26
N THR A 4 8.88 -8.50 5.19
CA THR A 4 9.65 -9.18 4.14
C THR A 4 10.58 -8.22 3.40
N ALA A 5 10.13 -7.00 3.13
CA ALA A 5 10.97 -5.97 2.50
C ALA A 5 12.06 -5.48 3.47
N GLU A 6 11.72 -5.29 4.74
CA GLU A 6 12.68 -4.92 5.79
C GLU A 6 13.75 -6.01 6.00
N ASP A 7 13.34 -7.28 6.05
CA ASP A 7 14.25 -8.42 6.18
C ASP A 7 15.22 -8.51 4.99
N TYR A 8 14.78 -8.12 3.79
CA TYR A 8 15.60 -8.12 2.58
C TYR A 8 16.55 -6.91 2.52
N LEU A 9 16.07 -5.71 2.88
CA LEU A 9 16.83 -4.47 2.78
C LEU A 9 17.76 -4.23 3.99
N GLY A 10 17.45 -4.82 5.15
CA GLY A 10 18.18 -4.61 6.40
C GLY A 10 17.89 -3.26 7.07
N GLU A 11 16.87 -2.53 6.61
CA GLU A 11 16.45 -1.23 7.14
C GLU A 11 14.92 -1.13 7.25
N ALA A 12 14.44 -0.14 8.00
CA ALA A 12 13.02 0.08 8.22
C ALA A 12 12.33 0.62 6.96
N VAL A 13 11.17 0.06 6.62
CA VAL A 13 10.36 0.50 5.48
C VAL A 13 9.16 1.30 5.99
N THR A 14 9.14 2.60 5.69
CA THR A 14 8.12 3.52 6.20
C THR A 14 7.12 3.96 5.15
N GLU A 15 7.43 3.82 3.85
CA GLU A 15 6.59 4.32 2.76
C GLU A 15 6.16 3.18 1.82
N ALA A 16 4.96 3.28 1.23
CA ALA A 16 4.47 2.30 0.28
C ALA A 16 3.54 2.88 -0.80
N VAL A 17 3.54 2.22 -1.96
CA VAL A 17 2.49 2.32 -2.98
C VAL A 17 1.66 1.04 -2.90
N ILE A 18 0.34 1.17 -2.86
CA ILE A 18 -0.58 0.03 -2.69
C ILE A 18 -1.51 -0.05 -3.92
N THR A 19 -1.63 -1.24 -4.49
CA THR A 19 -2.54 -1.53 -5.60
C THR A 19 -3.97 -1.78 -5.09
N VAL A 20 -4.97 -1.38 -5.87
CA VAL A 20 -6.38 -1.71 -5.63
C VAL A 20 -7.09 -2.11 -6.93
N PRO A 21 -8.17 -2.90 -6.86
CA PRO A 21 -8.99 -3.19 -8.03
C PRO A 21 -9.53 -1.92 -8.66
N ALA A 22 -9.57 -1.88 -10.00
CA ALA A 22 -9.99 -0.68 -10.73
C ALA A 22 -11.44 -0.24 -10.41
N TYR A 23 -12.29 -1.19 -10.02
CA TYR A 23 -13.70 -0.98 -9.69
C TYR A 23 -13.94 -0.58 -8.23
N PHE A 24 -12.90 -0.38 -7.42
CA PHE A 24 -13.07 0.10 -6.05
C PHE A 24 -13.62 1.53 -6.03
N ASP A 25 -14.66 1.72 -5.21
CA ASP A 25 -15.19 3.04 -4.88
C ASP A 25 -14.27 3.81 -3.91
N ASP A 26 -14.61 5.08 -3.65
CA ASP A 26 -13.80 5.95 -2.79
C ASP A 26 -13.69 5.44 -1.34
N SER A 27 -14.73 4.80 -0.81
CA SER A 27 -14.73 4.27 0.55
C SER A 27 -13.79 3.07 0.67
N GLN A 28 -13.82 2.16 -0.29
CA GLN A 28 -12.94 1.00 -0.35
C GLN A 28 -11.47 1.41 -0.56
N ARG A 29 -11.22 2.45 -1.37
CA ARG A 29 -9.89 3.04 -1.54
C ARG A 29 -9.38 3.66 -0.23
N GLN A 30 -10.24 4.41 0.46
CA GLN A 30 -9.89 5.04 1.73
C GLN A 30 -9.60 4.00 2.81
N ALA A 31 -10.43 2.96 2.92
CA ALA A 31 -10.21 1.84 3.84
C ALA A 31 -8.88 1.12 3.56
N THR A 32 -8.51 0.96 2.29
CA THR A 32 -7.23 0.35 1.91
C THR A 32 -6.05 1.25 2.29
N LYS A 33 -6.18 2.57 2.10
CA LYS A 33 -5.18 3.54 2.54
C LYS A 33 -4.99 3.52 4.05
N ASP A 34 -6.09 3.42 4.80
CA ASP A 34 -6.09 3.33 6.25
C ASP A 34 -5.48 2.02 6.74
N ALA A 35 -5.73 0.90 6.06
CA ALA A 35 -5.05 -0.36 6.34
C ALA A 35 -3.53 -0.23 6.20
N GLY A 36 -3.04 0.49 5.18
CA GLY A 36 -1.62 0.82 5.04
C GLY A 36 -1.07 1.63 6.22
N ARG A 37 -1.79 2.67 6.66
CA ARG A 37 -1.40 3.48 7.82
C ARG A 37 -1.38 2.66 9.12
N ILE A 38 -2.38 1.80 9.34
CA ILE A 38 -2.46 0.90 10.49
C ILE A 38 -1.29 -0.09 10.49
N ALA A 39 -0.84 -0.52 9.32
CA ALA A 39 0.36 -1.34 9.15
C ALA A 39 1.69 -0.56 9.35
N GLY A 40 1.62 0.72 9.73
CA GLY A 40 2.79 1.58 9.94
C GLY A 40 3.49 1.95 8.63
N LEU A 41 2.72 2.14 7.55
CA LEU A 41 3.21 2.62 6.25
C LEU A 41 2.55 3.96 5.89
N GLU A 42 3.36 4.92 5.48
CA GLU A 42 2.90 6.10 4.76
C GLU A 42 2.52 5.71 3.33
N VAL A 43 1.21 5.69 3.05
CA VAL A 43 0.70 5.35 1.72
C VAL A 43 0.86 6.56 0.80
N LYS A 44 1.95 6.57 0.01
CA LYS A 44 2.28 7.66 -0.93
C LYS A 44 1.30 7.71 -2.10
N ARG A 45 0.82 6.55 -2.55
CA ARG A 45 -0.13 6.44 -3.66
C ARG A 45 -0.94 5.16 -3.60
N ILE A 46 -2.22 5.27 -3.98
CA ILE A 46 -3.06 4.13 -4.34
C ILE A 46 -3.10 4.07 -5.86
N ILE A 47 -2.77 2.92 -6.45
CA ILE A 47 -2.74 2.72 -7.90
C ILE A 47 -3.74 1.62 -8.30
N ASN A 48 -4.38 1.78 -9.45
CA ASN A 48 -5.25 0.73 -9.98
C ASN A 48 -4.40 -0.44 -10.48
N GLU A 49 -4.81 -1.68 -10.20
CA GLU A 49 -4.11 -2.89 -10.64
C GLU A 49 -3.83 -2.92 -12.16
N PRO A 50 -4.77 -2.61 -13.07
CA PRO A 50 -4.47 -2.60 -14.51
C PRO A 50 -3.44 -1.55 -14.93
N THR A 51 -3.22 -0.52 -14.11
CA THR A 51 -2.20 0.51 -14.35
C THR A 51 -0.83 0.11 -13.78
N ALA A 52 -0.79 -0.86 -12.87
CA ALA A 52 0.43 -1.35 -12.24
C ALA A 52 1.02 -2.59 -12.94
N ALA A 53 0.22 -3.30 -13.74
CA ALA A 53 0.64 -4.42 -14.58
C ALA A 53 1.42 -3.95 -15.82
#